data_AF-A0A2W5A7C6-F1
#
_entry.id   AF-A0A2W5A7C6-F1
#
_cell.length_a   1.000
_cell.length_b   1.000
_cell.length_c   1.000
_cell.angle_alpha   90.00
_cell.angle_beta   90.00
_cell.angle_gamma   90.00
#
_symmetry.space_group_name_H-M   'P 1'
#
loop_
_entity.id
_entity.type
_entity.pdbx_description
1 polymer ?
#
loop_
_entity_poly.entity_id
_entity_poly.type
_entity_poly.pdbx_seq_one_letter_code
_entity_poly.pdbx_strand_id
1 'polypeptide(L)'
;MSPSRRREAIEQVRRVLPVSERRACRVLVQHRSTQRYRPKDDAEEQRLTADIIALAKDYGWYGYRRIHALLGNAGWQSLLRGG
;
A
#
# COMPACT_ATOMS: atom_id res chain seq x y z
N MET A 1 -0.22 10.58 -17.03
CA MET A 1 0.95 9.76 -16.64
C MET A 1 0.68 9.17 -15.26
N SER A 2 0.82 7.85 -15.06
CA SER A 2 0.53 7.20 -13.78
C SER A 2 1.57 7.57 -12.71
N PRO A 3 1.21 7.56 -11.40
CA PRO A 3 2.16 7.84 -10.32
C PRO A 3 3.42 6.98 -10.38
N SER A 4 3.28 5.70 -10.73
CA SER A 4 4.41 4.75 -10.85
C SER A 4 5.40 5.16 -11.94
N ARG A 5 4.91 5.52 -13.14
CA ARG A 5 5.78 5.99 -14.23
C ARG A 5 6.48 7.30 -13.87
N ARG A 6 5.84 8.17 -13.09
CA ARG A 6 6.46 9.43 -12.66
C ARG A 6 7.58 9.18 -11.62
N ARG A 7 7.43 8.18 -10.76
CA ARG A 7 8.51 7.77 -9.83
C ARG A 7 9.74 7.27 -10.56
N GLU A 8 9.53 6.43 -11.57
CA GLU A 8 10.60 5.88 -12.42
C GLU A 8 11.32 7.00 -13.19
N ALA A 9 10.59 7.97 -13.72
CA ALA A 9 11.18 9.15 -14.36
C ALA A 9 12.04 9.99 -13.40
N ILE A 10 11.61 10.14 -12.13
CA ILE A 10 12.40 10.86 -11.10
C ILE A 10 13.68 10.11 -10.75
N GLU A 11 13.61 8.78 -10.64
CA GLU A 11 14.79 7.94 -10.39
C GLU A 11 15.77 8.01 -11.56
N GLN A 12 15.27 7.94 -12.79
CA GLN A 12 16.09 8.09 -13.99
C GLN A 12 16.77 9.45 -14.06
N VAL A 13 16.05 10.54 -13.78
CA VAL A 13 16.62 11.90 -13.74
C VAL A 13 17.71 12.03 -12.69
N ARG A 14 17.52 11.43 -11.50
CA ARG A 14 18.56 11.41 -10.45
C ARG A 14 19.79 10.60 -10.82
N ARG A 15 19.64 9.58 -11.67
CA ARG A 15 20.75 8.75 -12.15
C ARG A 15 21.57 9.45 -13.23
N VAL A 16 20.91 10.18 -14.14
CA VAL A 16 21.54 10.84 -15.30
C VAL A 16 22.07 12.24 -14.96
N LEU A 17 21.40 12.96 -14.05
CA LEU A 17 21.77 14.31 -13.66
C LEU A 17 22.14 14.36 -12.17
N PRO A 18 23.19 15.10 -11.77
CA PRO A 18 23.59 15.27 -10.37
C PRO A 18 22.63 16.24 -9.64
N VAL A 19 21.35 15.91 -9.60
CA VAL A 19 20.29 16.71 -8.99
C VAL A 19 19.71 15.99 -7.78
N SER A 20 19.37 16.77 -6.74
CA SER A 20 18.70 16.21 -5.57
C SER A 20 17.27 15.77 -5.89
N GLU A 21 16.75 14.80 -5.12
CA GLU A 21 15.35 14.35 -5.18
C GLU A 21 14.37 15.52 -5.11
N ARG A 22 14.67 16.56 -4.32
CA ARG A 22 13.85 17.76 -4.21
C ARG A 22 13.75 18.50 -5.54
N ARG A 23 14.87 18.63 -6.26
CA ARG A 23 14.92 19.31 -7.55
C ARG A 23 14.21 18.48 -8.62
N ALA A 24 14.45 17.17 -8.66
CA ALA A 24 13.77 16.25 -9.57
C ALA A 24 12.25 16.23 -9.38
N CYS A 25 11.77 16.10 -8.13
CA CYS A 25 10.33 16.12 -7.81
C CYS A 25 9.66 17.46 -8.17
N ARG A 26 10.35 18.59 -7.99
CA ARG A 26 9.82 19.92 -8.36
C ARG A 26 9.68 20.05 -9.88
N VAL A 27 10.71 19.66 -10.63
CA VAL A 27 10.71 19.73 -12.11
C VAL A 27 9.64 18.81 -12.70
N LEU A 28 9.49 17.61 -12.15
CA LEU A 28 8.52 16.63 -12.64
C LEU A 28 7.12 16.77 -12.00
N VAL A 29 6.90 17.79 -11.17
CA VAL A 29 5.61 18.08 -10.49
C VAL A 29 5.06 16.86 -9.74
N GLN A 30 5.94 16.14 -9.03
CA GLN A 30 5.56 15.03 -8.14
C GLN A 30 5.66 15.48 -6.69
N HIS A 31 4.60 15.25 -5.92
CA HIS A 31 4.68 15.48 -4.48
C HIS A 31 5.67 14.50 -3.84
N ARG A 32 6.52 15.00 -2.94
CA ARG A 32 7.60 14.22 -2.31
C ARG A 32 7.08 13.05 -1.48
N SER A 33 5.90 13.17 -0.86
CA SER A 33 5.31 12.05 -0.11
C SER A 33 5.01 10.87 -1.04
N THR A 34 4.51 11.15 -2.24
CA THR A 34 4.25 10.11 -3.25
C THR A 34 5.54 9.48 -3.77
N GLN A 35 6.63 10.25 -3.91
CA GLN A 35 7.93 9.70 -4.31
C GLN A 35 8.52 8.79 -3.23
N ARG A 36 8.36 9.18 -1.95
CA ARG A 36 8.88 8.44 -0.79
C ARG A 36 8.02 7.27 -0.37
N TYR A 37 6.75 7.26 -0.77
CA TYR A 37 5.86 6.13 -0.54
C TYR A 37 6.42 4.90 -1.24
N ARG A 38 6.91 3.96 -0.43
CA ARG A 38 7.19 2.60 -0.88
C ARG A 38 5.86 1.85 -0.85
N PRO A 39 5.44 1.22 -1.96
CA PRO A 39 4.40 0.20 -1.90
C PRO A 39 4.81 -0.80 -0.81
N LYS A 40 3.92 -1.03 0.15
CA LYS A 40 4.13 -2.12 1.10
C LYS A 40 4.01 -3.41 0.31
N ASP A 41 4.67 -4.47 0.77
CA ASP A 41 4.61 -5.75 0.07
C ASP A 41 3.14 -6.23 0.04
N ASP A 42 2.53 -6.15 -1.15
CA ASP A 42 1.10 -6.36 -1.35
C ASP A 42 0.71 -7.83 -1.07
N ALA A 43 1.67 -8.75 -0.93
CA ALA A 43 1.40 -10.16 -0.71
C ALA A 43 0.63 -10.44 0.59
N GLU A 44 0.94 -9.74 1.68
CA GLU A 44 0.23 -9.86 2.97
C GLU A 44 -1.18 -9.28 2.87
N GLU A 45 -1.32 -8.12 2.21
CA GLU A 45 -2.61 -7.46 1.98
C GLU A 45 -3.52 -8.28 1.06
N GLN A 46 -2.95 -8.92 0.03
CA GLN A 46 -3.66 -9.82 -0.87
C GLN A 46 -4.15 -11.07 -0.13
N ARG A 47 -3.31 -11.67 0.73
CA ARG A 47 -3.71 -12.79 1.59
C ARG A 47 -4.84 -12.39 2.53
N LEU A 48 -4.72 -11.25 3.20
CA LEU A 48 -5.76 -10.71 4.07
C LEU A 48 -7.08 -10.48 3.30
N THR A 49 -6.99 -9.91 2.10
CA THR A 49 -8.15 -9.68 1.23
C THR A 49 -8.80 -10.99 0.81
N ALA A 50 -8.01 -11.99 0.43
CA ALA A 50 -8.51 -13.31 0.07
C ALA A 50 -9.24 -13.98 1.25
N ASP A 51 -8.68 -13.89 2.45
CA ASP A 51 -9.28 -14.44 3.67
C ASP A 51 -10.57 -13.70 4.05
N ILE A 52 -10.60 -12.36 3.91
CA ILE A 52 -11.84 -11.57 4.08
C ILE A 52 -12.91 -12.02 3.10
N ILE A 53 -12.57 -12.21 1.82
CA ILE A 53 -13.52 -12.66 0.80
C ILE A 53 -14.02 -14.08 1.10
N ALA A 54 -13.14 -14.99 1.52
CA ALA A 54 -13.52 -16.35 1.89
C ALA A 54 -14.49 -16.33 3.08
N LEU A 55 -14.16 -15.61 4.15
CA LEU A 55 -15.03 -15.47 5.32
C LEU A 55 -16.36 -14.78 4.99
N ALA A 56 -16.36 -13.79 4.11
CA ALA A 56 -17.59 -13.13 3.67
C ALA A 56 -18.46 -14.04 2.79
N LYS A 57 -17.87 -14.97 2.03
CA LYS A 57 -18.61 -15.98 1.28
C LYS A 57 -19.25 -17.01 2.20
N ASP A 58 -18.50 -17.51 3.18
CA ASP A 58 -18.97 -18.56 4.10
C ASP A 58 -19.95 -17.99 5.14
N TYR A 59 -19.74 -16.75 5.56
CA TYR A 59 -20.51 -16.07 6.60
C TYR A 59 -21.13 -14.76 6.11
N GLY A 60 -21.78 -14.75 4.94
CA GLY A 60 -22.28 -13.51 4.30
C GLY A 60 -23.22 -12.62 5.14
N TRP A 61 -23.85 -13.15 6.19
CA TRP A 61 -24.64 -12.38 7.16
C TRP A 61 -23.82 -11.72 8.28
N TYR A 62 -22.53 -11.99 8.36
CA TYR A 62 -21.64 -11.45 9.37
C TYR A 62 -21.12 -10.09 8.95
N GLY A 63 -21.43 -9.07 9.77
CA GLY A 63 -20.84 -7.75 9.62
C GLY A 63 -19.32 -7.74 9.89
N TYR A 64 -18.65 -6.67 9.47
CA TYR A 64 -17.19 -6.54 9.51
C TYR A 64 -16.56 -6.84 10.88
N ARG A 65 -17.25 -6.56 11.99
CA ARG A 65 -16.76 -6.84 13.36
C ARG A 65 -16.57 -8.33 13.62
N ARG A 66 -17.44 -9.17 13.05
CA ARG A 66 -17.42 -10.62 13.27
C ARG A 66 -16.43 -11.29 12.33
N ILE A 67 -16.35 -10.83 11.08
CA ILE A 67 -15.25 -11.19 10.17
C ILE A 67 -13.90 -10.83 10.79
N HIS A 68 -13.75 -9.65 11.39
CA HIS A 68 -12.53 -9.25 12.09
C HIS A 68 -12.16 -10.18 13.25
N ALA A 69 -13.13 -10.66 14.04
CA ALA A 69 -12.87 -11.64 15.08
C ALA A 69 -12.40 -12.99 14.52
N LEU A 70 -12.99 -13.44 13.39
CA LEU A 70 -12.58 -14.67 12.71
C LEU A 70 -11.17 -14.57 12.12
N LEU A 71 -10.81 -13.40 11.56
CA LEU A 71 -9.45 -13.13 11.12
C LEU A 71 -8.46 -13.19 12.28
N GLY A 72 -8.82 -12.64 13.45
CA GLY A 72 -8.02 -12.75 14.67
C GLY A 72 -7.76 -14.21 15.08
N ASN A 73 -8.77 -15.07 14.97
CA ASN A 73 -8.61 -16.51 15.22
C ASN A 73 -7.75 -17.21 14.17
N ALA A 74 -7.75 -16.73 12.92
CA ALA A 74 -6.90 -17.22 11.84
C ALA A 74 -5.44 -16.72 11.93
N GLY A 75 -5.08 -16.02 13.01
CA GLY A 75 -3.72 -15.55 13.25
C GLY A 75 -3.42 -14.18 12.64
N TRP A 76 -4.41 -13.50 12.06
CA TRP A 76 -4.26 -12.10 11.67
C TRP A 76 -4.21 -11.24 12.93
N GLN A 77 -3.02 -10.79 13.30
CA GLN A 77 -2.86 -9.78 14.34
C GLN A 77 -3.54 -8.51 13.85
N SER A 78 -4.50 -7.99 14.62
CA SER A 78 -5.17 -6.75 14.29
C SER A 78 -4.11 -5.65 14.08
N LEU A 79 -3.86 -5.31 12.82
CA LEU A 79 -2.92 -4.26 12.42
C LEU A 79 -3.48 -2.85 12.75
N LEU A 80 -4.32 -2.78 13.77
CA LEU A 80 -5.04 -1.62 14.29
C LEU A 80 -5.01 -1.63 15.83
N ARG A 81 -3.86 -1.92 16.45
CA ARG A 81 -3.47 -1.13 17.64
C ARG A 81 -2.89 0.18 17.15
N GLY A 82 -3.78 1.05 16.66
CA GLY A 82 -3.52 2.48 16.63
C GLY A 82 -3.69 3.01 18.05
N GLY A 83 -2.58 3.50 18.60
CA GLY A 83 -2.45 4.23 19.85
C GLY A 83 -1.07 4.87 19.86
#